data_AF-A0A126V2C0-F1
#
_entry.id   AF-A0A126V2C0-F1
#
_cell.length_a   1.000
_cell.length_b   1.000
_cell.length_c   1.000
_cell.angle_alpha   90.00
_cell.angle_beta   90.00
_cell.angle_gamma   90.00
#
_symmetry.space_group_name_H-M   'P 1'
#
loop_
_entity.id
_entity.type
_entity.pdbx_description
1 polymer ?
#
loop_
_entity_poly.entity_id
_entity_poly.type
_entity_poly.pdbx_seq_one_letter_code
_entity_poly.pdbx_strand_id
1 'polypeptide(L)'
;MYQPSMKERIAEQENEKLSLSSILEQSLEPPTLRLHPSLSTVYQTKIRNLSSALQDPALMTEATEALRELISEIRMLPDEDAPNGHRIELAGELAGILALGDAKTTKPAACAGLGSITMVAGARIDKYLPLYKAPTR
;
A
#
# COMPACT_ATOMS: atom_id res chain seq x y z
N MET A 1 52.53 -12.29 -21.72
CA MET A 1 52.07 -12.91 -22.99
C MET A 1 50.59 -13.21 -22.87
N TYR A 2 49.79 -12.81 -23.85
CA TYR A 2 48.35 -13.07 -23.89
C TYR A 2 48.11 -14.51 -24.34
N GLN A 3 47.38 -15.32 -23.56
CA GLN A 3 47.07 -16.70 -23.93
C GLN A 3 45.84 -16.74 -24.85
N PRO A 4 45.85 -17.54 -25.93
CA PRO A 4 44.73 -17.65 -26.87
C PRO A 4 43.39 -18.03 -26.19
N SER A 5 43.45 -18.87 -25.17
CA SER A 5 42.29 -19.30 -24.37
C SER A 5 41.56 -18.16 -23.66
N MET A 6 42.24 -17.06 -23.34
CA MET A 6 41.62 -15.89 -22.71
C MET A 6 40.84 -15.06 -23.73
N LYS A 7 41.29 -14.99 -24.99
CA LYS A 7 40.54 -14.29 -26.05
C LYS A 7 39.23 -15.00 -26.35
N GLU A 8 39.27 -16.32 -26.38
CA GLU A 8 38.12 -17.17 -26.69
C GLU A 8 37.02 -17.04 -25.63
N ARG A 9 37.38 -17.07 -24.34
CA ARG A 9 36.42 -16.86 -23.23
C ARG A 9 35.83 -15.46 -23.20
N ILE A 10 36.61 -14.43 -23.51
CA ILE A 10 36.11 -13.06 -23.58
C ILE A 10 35.11 -12.92 -24.73
N ALA A 11 35.42 -13.48 -25.91
CA ALA A 11 34.53 -13.46 -27.05
C ALA A 11 33.20 -14.20 -26.80
N GLU A 12 33.26 -15.34 -26.11
CA GLU A 12 32.07 -16.10 -25.68
C GLU A 12 31.19 -15.28 -24.74
N GLN A 13 31.78 -14.66 -23.71
CA GLN A 13 31.06 -13.83 -22.74
C GLN A 13 30.50 -12.55 -23.36
N GLU A 14 31.20 -11.95 -24.32
CA GLU A 14 30.70 -10.80 -25.08
C GLU A 14 29.46 -11.17 -25.90
N ASN A 15 29.47 -12.35 -26.54
CA ASN A 15 28.30 -12.85 -27.26
C ASN A 15 27.12 -13.18 -26.34
N GLU A 16 27.36 -13.79 -25.18
CA GLU A 16 26.30 -14.02 -24.19
C GLU A 16 25.72 -12.71 -23.65
N LYS A 17 26.56 -11.70 -23.42
CA LYS A 17 26.09 -10.38 -22.99
C LYS A 17 25.25 -9.70 -24.08
N LEU A 18 25.66 -9.80 -25.33
CA LEU A 18 24.91 -9.25 -26.47
C LEU A 18 23.56 -9.96 -26.66
N SER A 19 23.50 -11.28 -26.49
CA SER A 19 22.24 -12.02 -26.60
C SER A 19 21.28 -11.68 -25.46
N LEU A 20 21.77 -11.62 -24.22
CA LEU A 20 20.96 -11.28 -23.05
C LEU A 20 20.47 -9.82 -23.06
N SER A 21 21.30 -8.88 -23.52
CA SER A 21 20.90 -7.48 -23.68
C SER A 21 19.82 -7.32 -24.76
N SER A 22 19.96 -8.01 -25.89
CA SER A 22 18.93 -8.03 -26.93
C SER A 22 17.58 -8.59 -26.42
N ILE A 23 17.61 -9.64 -25.60
CA ILE A 23 16.40 -10.21 -24.97
C ILE A 23 15.74 -9.20 -24.02
N LEU A 24 16.53 -8.48 -23.21
CA LEU A 24 16.00 -7.47 -22.28
C LEU A 24 15.43 -6.26 -23.02
N GLU A 25 16.05 -5.80 -24.10
CA GLU A 25 15.57 -4.69 -24.92
C GLU A 25 14.28 -5.05 -25.70
N GLN A 26 14.15 -6.31 -26.13
CA GLN A 26 12.94 -6.81 -26.82
C GLN A 26 11.80 -7.12 -25.85
N SER A 27 12.09 -7.36 -24.57
CA SER A 27 11.09 -7.57 -23.52
C SER A 27 10.41 -6.26 -23.13
N LEU A 28 9.47 -5.80 -23.96
CA LEU A 28 8.60 -4.64 -23.73
C LEU A 28 7.58 -4.85 -22.58
N GLU A 29 7.47 -6.06 -22.06
CA GLU A 29 6.52 -6.39 -21.00
C GLU A 29 7.15 -6.11 -19.63
N PRO A 30 6.47 -5.34 -18.74
CA PRO A 30 6.98 -5.08 -17.41
C PRO A 30 7.25 -6.43 -16.72
N PRO A 31 8.42 -6.63 -16.11
CA PRO A 31 8.77 -7.92 -15.54
C PRO A 31 7.66 -8.34 -14.58
N THR A 32 7.04 -9.50 -14.84
CA THR A 32 6.07 -10.10 -13.93
C THR A 32 6.67 -10.07 -12.54
N LEU A 33 6.05 -9.34 -11.61
CA LEU A 33 6.53 -9.19 -10.24
C LEU A 33 6.61 -10.58 -9.61
N ARG A 34 7.81 -11.16 -9.58
CA ARG A 34 8.07 -12.44 -8.92
C ARG A 34 8.12 -12.20 -7.42
N LEU A 35 6.95 -12.19 -6.78
CA LEU A 35 6.86 -12.15 -5.33
C LEU A 35 7.42 -13.45 -4.78
N HIS A 36 8.43 -13.35 -3.91
CA HIS A 36 8.97 -14.52 -3.24
C HIS A 36 7.85 -15.15 -2.36
N PRO A 37 7.68 -16.49 -2.34
CA PRO A 37 6.59 -17.13 -1.60
C PRO A 37 6.57 -16.79 -0.10
N SER A 38 7.73 -16.51 0.51
CA SER A 38 7.81 -16.11 1.92
C SER A 38 7.57 -14.61 2.17
N LEU A 39 7.44 -13.79 1.13
CA LEU A 39 7.27 -12.35 1.29
C LEU A 39 5.95 -12.04 2.02
N SER A 40 4.88 -12.75 1.68
CA SER A 40 3.58 -12.63 2.35
C SER A 40 3.67 -12.97 3.85
N THR A 41 4.38 -14.03 4.22
CA THR A 41 4.51 -14.45 5.63
C THR A 41 5.35 -13.48 6.45
N VAL A 42 6.40 -12.92 5.86
CA VAL A 42 7.22 -11.86 6.48
C VAL A 42 6.37 -10.61 6.72
N TYR A 43 5.58 -10.18 5.72
CA TYR A 43 4.70 -9.00 5.87
C TYR A 43 3.61 -9.22 6.92
N GLN A 44 2.97 -10.40 6.97
CA GLN A 44 2.00 -10.72 8.02
C GLN A 44 2.63 -10.65 9.41
N THR A 45 3.85 -11.14 9.58
CA THR A 45 4.58 -11.08 10.85
C THR A 45 4.86 -9.63 11.25
N LYS A 46 5.30 -8.79 10.31
CA LYS A 46 5.53 -7.36 10.56
C LYS A 46 4.25 -6.64 10.98
N ILE A 47 3.13 -6.88 10.29
CA ILE A 47 1.83 -6.29 10.63
C ILE A 47 1.37 -6.74 12.01
N ARG A 48 1.52 -8.03 12.35
CA ARG A 48 1.19 -8.55 13.68
C ARG A 48 2.02 -7.88 14.78
N ASN A 49 3.33 -7.76 14.56
CA ASN A 49 4.23 -7.13 15.53
C ASN A 49 3.88 -5.65 15.72
N LEU A 50 3.59 -4.94 14.63
CA LEU A 50 3.13 -3.55 14.69
C LEU A 50 1.81 -3.43 15.48
N SER A 51 0.81 -4.26 15.16
CA SER A 51 -0.46 -4.28 15.88
C SER A 51 -0.28 -4.57 17.37
N SER A 52 0.64 -5.46 17.73
CA SER A 52 0.94 -5.79 19.12
C SER A 52 1.63 -4.64 19.84
N ALA A 53 2.61 -3.98 19.20
CA ALA A 53 3.30 -2.83 19.77
C ALA A 53 2.34 -1.65 19.98
N LEU A 54 1.43 -1.44 19.02
CA LEU A 54 0.38 -0.45 19.13
C LEU A 54 -0.63 -0.75 20.23
N GLN A 55 -0.66 -1.94 20.84
CA GLN A 55 -1.55 -2.33 21.95
C GLN A 55 -0.87 -2.23 23.33
N ASP A 56 0.41 -1.87 23.39
CA ASP A 56 1.13 -1.70 24.64
C ASP A 56 0.49 -0.58 25.49
N PRO A 57 0.04 -0.83 26.73
CA PRO A 57 -0.53 0.19 27.62
C PRO A 57 0.33 1.44 27.78
N ALA A 58 1.66 1.32 27.69
CA ALA A 58 2.57 2.46 27.78
C ALA A 58 2.49 3.38 26.56
N LEU A 59 2.17 2.83 25.38
CA LEU A 59 2.11 3.54 24.10
C LEU A 59 0.67 3.82 23.63
N MET A 60 -0.33 3.19 24.26
CA MET A 60 -1.74 3.29 23.90
C MET A 60 -2.20 4.74 23.71
N THR A 61 -1.89 5.61 24.68
CA THR A 61 -2.39 6.99 24.69
C THR A 61 -1.84 7.76 23.48
N GLU A 62 -0.52 7.76 23.30
CA GLU A 62 0.15 8.45 22.18
C GLU A 62 -0.30 7.87 20.83
N ALA A 63 -0.40 6.55 20.71
CA ALA A 63 -0.89 5.89 19.51
C ALA A 63 -2.34 6.30 19.17
N THR A 64 -3.21 6.38 20.18
CA THR A 64 -4.61 6.82 19.96
C THR A 64 -4.72 8.28 19.57
N GLU A 65 -3.84 9.14 20.10
CA GLU A 65 -3.78 10.55 19.71
C GLU A 65 -3.33 10.70 18.25
N ALA A 66 -2.25 10.03 17.86
CA ALA A 66 -1.78 10.01 16.48
C ALA A 66 -2.84 9.47 15.50
N LEU A 67 -3.57 8.41 15.87
CA LEU A 67 -4.66 7.89 15.05
C LEU A 67 -5.84 8.87 14.96
N ARG A 68 -6.11 9.64 16.02
CA ARG A 68 -7.18 10.64 16.04
C ARG A 68 -6.87 11.81 15.10
N GLU A 69 -5.61 12.20 14.93
CA GLU A 69 -5.21 13.24 13.97
C GLU A 69 -5.58 12.88 12.52
N LEU A 70 -5.63 11.59 12.19
CA LEU A 70 -6.02 11.09 10.87
C LEU A 70 -7.54 11.10 10.65
N ILE A 71 -8.33 11.38 11.69
CA ILE A 71 -9.80 11.41 11.64
C ILE A 71 -10.25 12.85 11.47
N SER A 72 -11.00 13.13 10.39
CA SER A 72 -11.59 14.45 10.16
C SER A 72 -12.97 14.57 10.80
N GLU A 73 -13.78 13.51 10.75
CA GLU A 73 -15.14 13.51 11.28
C GLU A 73 -15.61 12.08 11.61
N ILE A 74 -16.42 11.95 12.67
CA ILE A 74 -17.13 10.71 13.00
C ILE A 74 -18.62 11.03 12.97
N ARG A 75 -19.37 10.40 12.08
CA ARG A 75 -20.82 10.57 11.93
C ARG A 75 -21.55 9.37 12.50
N MET A 76 -22.54 9.62 13.34
CA MET A 76 -23.47 8.60 13.82
C MET A 76 -24.81 8.82 13.13
N LEU A 77 -25.23 7.85 12.32
CA LEU A 77 -26.45 7.91 11.53
C LEU A 77 -27.45 6.87 12.06
N PRO A 78 -28.74 7.18 12.18
CA PRO A 78 -29.75 6.18 12.50
C PRO A 78 -29.82 5.12 11.39
N ASP A 79 -29.90 3.85 11.78
CA ASP A 79 -29.96 2.69 10.88
C ASP A 79 -30.78 1.58 11.55
N GLU A 80 -31.97 1.29 11.01
CA GLU A 80 -32.90 0.30 11.60
C GLU A 80 -32.39 -1.14 11.48
N ASP A 81 -31.49 -1.42 10.53
CA ASP A 81 -30.89 -2.73 10.33
C ASP A 81 -29.64 -2.93 11.21
N ALA A 82 -29.16 -1.88 11.89
CA ALA A 82 -28.00 -1.98 12.76
C ALA A 82 -28.40 -2.46 14.18
N PRO A 83 -27.59 -3.31 14.84
CA PRO A 83 -27.93 -3.90 16.13
C PRO A 83 -28.17 -2.88 17.25
N ASN A 84 -27.65 -1.66 17.11
CA ASN A 84 -27.81 -0.56 18.08
C ASN A 84 -28.65 0.60 17.53
N GLY A 85 -29.39 0.41 16.43
CA GLY A 85 -30.21 1.45 15.78
C GLY A 85 -29.39 2.58 15.13
N HIS A 86 -28.07 2.46 15.11
CA HIS A 86 -27.14 3.46 14.60
C HIS A 86 -25.96 2.83 13.87
N ARG A 87 -25.50 3.50 12.82
CA ARG A 87 -24.28 3.22 12.06
C ARG A 87 -23.26 4.33 12.29
N ILE A 88 -21.99 3.94 12.38
CA ILE A 88 -20.86 4.86 12.47
C ILE A 88 -20.19 4.96 11.09
N GLU A 89 -20.03 6.18 10.59
CA GLU A 89 -19.23 6.50 9.42
C GLU A 89 -18.00 7.31 9.82
N LEU A 90 -16.85 6.92 9.29
CA LEU A 90 -15.58 7.60 9.50
C LEU A 90 -15.22 8.39 8.25
N ALA A 91 -14.87 9.67 8.42
CA ALA A 91 -14.30 10.51 7.37
C ALA A 91 -12.88 10.95 7.75
N GLY A 92 -11.96 10.97 6.77
CA GLY A 92 -10.58 11.37 7.00
C GLY A 92 -9.57 10.48 6.27
N GLU A 93 -8.30 10.69 6.54
CA GLU A 93 -7.22 9.88 5.97
C GLU A 93 -7.29 8.44 6.48
N LEU A 94 -7.68 8.27 7.76
CA LEU A 94 -7.87 6.93 8.34
C LEU A 94 -8.96 6.13 7.61
N ALA A 95 -10.02 6.79 7.12
CA ALA A 95 -11.05 6.14 6.33
C ALA A 95 -10.52 5.63 4.98
N GLY A 96 -9.60 6.38 4.35
CA GLY A 96 -8.92 5.94 3.13
C GLY A 96 -8.00 4.74 3.36
N ILE A 97 -7.26 4.73 4.47
CA ILE A 97 -6.40 3.59 4.86
C ILE A 97 -7.25 2.34 5.10
N LEU A 98 -8.36 2.47 5.85
CA LEU A 98 -9.26 1.35 6.14
C LEU A 98 -9.95 0.82 4.88
N ALA A 99 -10.35 1.70 3.97
CA ALA A 99 -10.91 1.30 2.68
C ALA A 99 -9.93 0.45 1.86
N LEU A 100 -8.61 0.71 1.91
CA LEU A 100 -7.63 -0.12 1.19
C LEU A 100 -7.51 -1.53 1.78
N GLY A 101 -7.73 -1.68 3.08
CA GLY A 101 -7.69 -2.97 3.77
C GLY A 101 -8.91 -3.84 3.50
N ASP A 102 -9.97 -3.28 2.90
CA ASP A 102 -11.21 -4.01 2.63
C ASP A 102 -11.01 -5.03 1.51
N ALA A 103 -11.39 -6.29 1.77
CA ALA A 103 -11.21 -7.41 0.85
C ALA A 103 -11.93 -7.25 -0.51
N LYS A 104 -12.86 -6.29 -0.60
CA LYS A 104 -13.61 -5.95 -1.82
C LYS A 104 -12.90 -4.92 -2.70
N THR A 105 -11.74 -4.39 -2.27
CA THR A 105 -11.01 -3.40 -3.07
C THR A 105 -10.05 -4.08 -4.04
N THR A 106 -10.43 -4.08 -5.31
CA THR A 106 -9.59 -4.62 -6.41
C THR A 106 -8.80 -3.52 -7.12
N LYS A 107 -9.01 -2.25 -6.77
CA LYS A 107 -8.40 -1.11 -7.45
C LYS A 107 -7.07 -0.71 -6.77
N PRO A 108 -6.03 -0.40 -7.56
CA PRO A 108 -4.75 0.07 -7.01
C PRO A 108 -4.91 1.40 -6.27
N ALA A 109 -4.07 1.65 -5.26
CA ALA A 109 -4.13 2.81 -4.37
C ALA A 109 -4.18 4.17 -5.09
N ALA A 110 -3.56 4.27 -6.27
CA ALA A 110 -3.62 5.48 -7.12
C ALA A 110 -5.04 5.85 -7.61
N CYS A 111 -5.93 4.87 -7.73
CA CYS A 111 -7.32 5.07 -8.13
C CYS A 111 -8.29 5.13 -6.93
N ALA A 112 -7.81 4.89 -5.71
CA ALA A 112 -8.61 4.87 -4.48
C ALA A 112 -8.67 6.23 -3.75
N GLY A 113 -8.14 7.30 -4.37
CA GLY A 113 -8.16 8.65 -3.77
C GLY A 113 -7.12 8.87 -2.66
N LEU A 114 -6.14 7.97 -2.53
CA LEU A 114 -5.01 8.10 -1.59
C LEU A 114 -3.97 9.08 -2.16
N GLY A 115 -4.21 10.37 -1.94
CA GLY A 115 -3.20 11.40 -2.14
C GLY A 115 -3.41 12.53 -1.14
N SER A 116 -2.51 12.67 -0.17
CA SER A 116 -2.36 13.93 0.56
C SER A 116 -1.69 14.93 -0.37
N ILE A 117 -2.49 15.62 -1.18
CA ILE A 117 -2.03 16.86 -1.82
C ILE A 117 -2.21 18.01 -0.83
N THR A 118 -1.19 18.29 -0.03
CA THR A 118 -1.07 19.61 0.61
C THR A 118 -0.81 20.64 -0.49
N MET A 119 -1.89 21.28 -0.96
CA MET A 119 -1.87 22.30 -2.01
C MET A 119 -1.41 23.65 -1.42
N VAL A 120 -0.32 24.21 -1.94
CA VAL A 120 0.08 25.61 -1.71
C VAL A 120 -0.51 26.48 -2.83
N ALA A 121 -1.31 27.47 -2.42
CA ALA A 121 -1.85 28.60 -3.21
C ALA A 121 -2.58 28.28 -4.54
N GLY A 122 -3.91 28.24 -4.48
CA GLY A 122 -4.75 28.79 -5.55
C GLY A 122 -5.33 27.83 -6.58
N ALA A 123 -6.39 27.09 -6.23
CA ALA A 123 -7.59 26.80 -7.05
C ALA A 123 -8.47 25.81 -6.28
N ARG A 124 -9.80 26.01 -6.32
CA ARG A 124 -10.78 25.20 -5.57
C ARG A 124 -10.70 23.72 -5.99
N ILE A 125 -10.31 22.85 -5.06
CA ILE A 125 -10.58 21.41 -5.11
C ILE A 125 -11.66 21.14 -4.06
N ASP A 126 -12.82 20.67 -4.49
CA ASP A 126 -13.85 20.16 -3.59
C ASP A 126 -13.28 18.89 -2.93
N LYS A 127 -13.06 18.95 -1.61
CA LYS A 127 -12.50 17.82 -0.84
C LYS A 127 -13.47 16.65 -0.89
N TYR A 128 -13.20 15.66 -1.74
CA TYR A 128 -13.81 14.34 -1.64
C TYR A 128 -13.11 13.57 -0.52
N LEU A 129 -13.53 13.77 0.73
CA LEU A 129 -13.05 12.96 1.84
C LEU A 129 -13.57 11.52 1.67
N PRO A 130 -12.69 10.49 1.75
CA PRO A 130 -13.14 9.11 1.70
C PRO A 130 -13.98 8.80 2.95
N LEU A 131 -15.09 8.09 2.72
CA LEU A 131 -15.99 7.60 3.77
C LEU A 131 -15.80 6.10 3.93
N TYR A 132 -15.52 5.66 5.16
CA TYR A 132 -15.42 4.25 5.49
C TYR A 132 -16.57 3.84 6.39
N LYS A 133 -17.23 2.72 6.03
CA LYS A 133 -18.32 2.12 6.79
C LYS A 133 -17.77 0.95 7.59
N ALA A 134 -17.84 1.04 8.91
CA ALA A 134 -17.44 -0.09 9.74
C ALA A 134 -18.36 -1.31 9.48
N PRO A 135 -17.81 -2.53 9.35
CA PRO A 135 -18.62 -3.73 9.27
C PRO A 135 -19.40 -3.90 10.59
N THR A 136 -20.72 -4.05 10.48
CA THR A 136 -21.60 -4.41 11.60
C THR A 136 -21.22 -5.81 12.06
N ARG A 137 -20.78 -5.94 13.31
CA ARG A 137 -20.50 -7.23 13.96
C ARG A 137 -21.77 -7.83 14.53
#